data_AF-A0A9Q3UXK6-F1
#
_entry.id   AF-A0A9Q3UXK6-F1
#
_cell.length_a   1.000
_cell.length_b   1.000
_cell.length_c   1.000
_cell.angle_alpha   90.00
_cell.angle_beta   90.00
_cell.angle_gamma   90.00
#
_symmetry.space_group_name_H-M   'P 1'
#
loop_
_entity.id
_entity.type
_entity.pdbx_description
1 polymer ?
#
loop_
_entity_poly.entity_id
_entity_poly.type
_entity_poly.pdbx_seq_one_letter_code
_entity_poly.pdbx_strand_id
1 'polypeptide(L)'
;MKKTIIFLLIICVNIVYSQSKIYAFIGKKISVERVKPDDHFYLKYRNVYKVEQVFDNEIKTDTIIFNSYTHMNQIGYSVYDYAIIYLMKNNSGNFIQKRTYYTPIILNKDGKWYGFDRSDETIQDYESITAKNLHISKNLKTAKVVYPELKKRKYLIKAFYPSLFFNYVNKNSIEIKNLKTAENLYKEKVKEIFSKKN
;
A
#
# COMPACT_ATOMS: atom_id res chain seq x y z
N MET A 1 -13.75 -35.91 26.69
CA MET A 1 -12.45 -35.21 26.81
C MET A 1 -11.71 -35.06 25.47
N LYS A 2 -11.46 -36.12 24.68
CA LYS A 2 -10.73 -35.98 23.39
C LYS A 2 -11.38 -35.02 22.38
N LYS A 3 -12.71 -35.05 22.21
CA LYS A 3 -13.43 -34.14 21.29
C LYS A 3 -13.35 -32.66 21.71
N THR A 4 -13.34 -32.39 23.02
CA THR A 4 -13.25 -31.03 23.58
C THR A 4 -11.85 -30.44 23.37
N ILE A 5 -10.80 -31.26 23.51
CA ILE A 5 -9.41 -30.87 23.24
C ILE A 5 -9.19 -30.57 21.75
N ILE A 6 -9.77 -31.38 20.85
CA ILE A 6 -9.71 -31.14 19.40
C ILE A 6 -10.39 -29.82 19.01
N PHE A 7 -11.56 -29.53 19.59
CA PHE A 7 -12.27 -28.27 19.33
C PHE A 7 -11.48 -27.04 19.81
N LEU A 8 -10.84 -27.13 20.98
CA LEU A 8 -9.99 -26.07 21.50
C LEU A 8 -8.76 -25.82 20.61
N LEU A 9 -8.12 -26.90 20.13
CA LEU A 9 -7.00 -26.84 19.19
C LEU A 9 -7.40 -26.18 17.86
N ILE A 10 -8.56 -26.52 17.30
CA ILE A 10 -9.06 -25.90 16.06
C ILE A 10 -9.30 -24.40 16.28
N ILE A 11 -9.87 -23.99 17.41
CA ILE A 11 -10.08 -22.57 17.74
C ILE A 11 -8.74 -21.84 17.88
N CYS A 12 -7.77 -22.40 18.60
CA CYS A 12 -6.45 -21.81 18.77
C CYS A 12 -5.71 -21.66 17.43
N VAL A 13 -5.77 -22.67 16.55
CA VAL A 13 -5.17 -22.61 15.21
C VAL A 13 -5.80 -21.50 14.37
N ASN A 14 -7.13 -21.35 14.41
CA ASN A 14 -7.82 -20.28 13.67
C ASN A 14 -7.47 -18.88 14.20
N ILE A 15 -7.32 -18.72 15.52
CA ILE A 15 -6.93 -17.44 16.14
C ILE A 15 -5.50 -17.06 15.74
N VAL A 16 -4.56 -18.00 15.82
CA VAL A 16 -3.15 -17.77 15.41
C VAL A 16 -3.05 -17.51 13.91
N TYR A 17 -3.81 -18.24 13.09
CA TYR A 17 -3.87 -18.04 11.64
C TYR A 17 -4.39 -16.64 11.27
N SER A 18 -5.40 -16.13 11.98
CA SER A 18 -5.92 -14.78 11.75
C SER A 18 -4.90 -13.68 12.08
N GLN A 19 -3.97 -13.92 13.00
CA GLN A 19 -2.93 -12.94 13.35
C GLN A 19 -1.74 -12.95 12.38
N SER A 20 -1.57 -14.00 11.57
CA SER A 20 -0.47 -14.13 10.61
C SER A 20 -0.86 -13.76 9.18
N LYS A 21 -2.14 -13.87 8.81
CA LYS A 21 -2.65 -13.60 7.46
C LYS A 21 -2.56 -12.13 7.05
N ILE A 22 -2.16 -11.90 5.79
CA ILE A 22 -2.15 -10.59 5.14
C ILE A 22 -3.28 -10.55 4.12
N TYR A 23 -4.11 -9.52 4.22
CA TYR A 23 -5.16 -9.22 3.24
C TYR A 23 -4.67 -8.08 2.37
N ALA A 24 -4.88 -8.16 1.06
CA ALA A 24 -4.49 -7.08 0.18
C ALA A 24 -5.50 -6.82 -0.93
N PHE A 25 -5.53 -5.57 -1.35
CA PHE A 25 -6.38 -5.09 -2.43
C PHE A 25 -5.72 -3.86 -3.08
N ILE A 26 -6.06 -3.61 -4.34
CA ILE A 26 -5.80 -2.34 -5.00
C ILE A 26 -6.92 -1.39 -4.58
N GLY A 27 -6.55 -0.32 -3.91
CA GLY A 27 -7.49 0.69 -3.43
C GLY A 27 -7.33 2.01 -4.15
N LYS A 28 -8.43 2.62 -4.56
CA LYS A 28 -8.51 4.04 -4.89
C LYS A 28 -8.77 4.85 -3.62
N LYS A 29 -7.89 5.79 -3.32
CA LYS A 29 -8.01 6.66 -2.14
C LYS A 29 -9.26 7.53 -2.24
N ILE A 30 -10.13 7.46 -1.22
CA ILE A 30 -11.25 8.40 -1.01
C ILE A 30 -10.82 9.45 0.01
N SER A 31 -10.43 9.04 1.22
CA SER A 31 -9.91 9.96 2.23
C SER A 31 -8.87 9.30 3.14
N VAL A 32 -7.98 10.13 3.68
CA VAL A 32 -6.97 9.77 4.70
C VAL A 32 -6.94 10.91 5.70
N GLU A 33 -7.48 10.67 6.89
CA GLU A 33 -7.72 11.71 7.88
C GLU A 33 -7.05 11.34 9.20
N ARG A 34 -6.34 12.30 9.80
CA ARG A 34 -5.82 12.13 11.16
C ARG A 34 -7.00 12.18 12.12
N VAL A 35 -7.09 11.17 13.00
CA VAL A 35 -8.14 11.07 14.03
C VAL A 35 -7.50 11.03 15.40
N LYS A 36 -8.31 11.16 16.46
CA LYS A 36 -7.84 11.05 17.84
C LYS A 36 -7.14 9.69 18.04
N PRO A 37 -5.87 9.67 18.46
CA PRO A 37 -5.16 8.42 18.66
C PRO A 37 -5.66 7.69 19.90
N ASP A 38 -5.47 6.37 19.90
CA ASP A 38 -5.85 5.50 21.02
C ASP A 38 -4.84 5.62 22.18
N ASP A 39 -3.60 5.98 21.88
CA ASP A 39 -2.51 6.23 22.83
C ASP A 39 -1.72 7.51 22.47
N HIS A 40 -0.66 7.82 23.22
CA HIS A 40 0.19 9.00 23.00
C HIS A 40 1.42 8.72 22.14
N PHE A 41 1.71 7.46 21.81
CA PHE A 41 2.92 7.06 21.08
C PHE A 41 2.71 7.09 19.57
N TYR A 42 1.51 6.74 19.09
CA TYR A 42 1.23 6.64 17.67
C TYR A 42 0.17 7.63 17.22
N LEU A 43 0.41 8.27 16.08
CA LEU A 43 -0.66 8.96 15.36
C LEU A 43 -1.58 7.94 14.70
N LYS A 44 -2.89 8.23 14.75
CA LYS A 44 -3.92 7.39 14.14
C LYS A 44 -4.52 8.08 12.94
N TYR A 45 -4.66 7.33 11.86
CA TYR A 45 -5.29 7.76 10.63
C TYR A 45 -6.45 6.84 10.30
N ARG A 46 -7.61 7.44 10.01
CA ARG A 46 -8.74 6.75 9.41
C ARG A 46 -8.61 6.84 7.90
N ASN A 47 -8.60 5.70 7.24
CA ASN A 47 -8.44 5.58 5.80
C ASN A 47 -9.72 5.03 5.19
N VAL A 48 -10.15 5.63 4.08
CA VAL A 48 -11.31 5.19 3.31
C VAL A 48 -10.86 5.00 1.86
N TYR A 49 -11.00 3.77 1.36
CA TYR A 49 -10.55 3.39 0.03
C TYR A 49 -11.64 2.60 -0.69
N LYS A 50 -11.89 2.93 -1.95
CA LYS A 50 -12.69 2.10 -2.86
C LYS A 50 -11.82 0.94 -3.34
N VAL A 51 -12.34 -0.27 -3.32
CA VAL A 51 -11.70 -1.49 -3.80
C VAL A 51 -11.84 -1.55 -5.33
N GLU A 52 -10.71 -1.61 -6.03
CA GLU A 52 -10.65 -1.73 -7.49
C GLU A 52 -10.26 -3.16 -7.92
N GLN A 53 -9.49 -3.86 -7.09
CA GLN A 53 -9.12 -5.27 -7.30
C GLN A 53 -8.79 -5.91 -5.95
N VAL A 54 -9.17 -7.17 -5.74
CA VAL A 54 -8.84 -7.94 -4.53
C VAL A 54 -7.76 -8.98 -4.83
N PHE A 55 -6.86 -9.19 -3.88
CA PHE A 55 -5.94 -10.33 -3.89
C PHE A 55 -6.33 -11.40 -2.86
N ASP A 56 -7.34 -11.11 -2.02
CA ASP A 56 -7.87 -12.01 -1.02
C ASP A 56 -9.41 -12.00 -1.05
N ASN A 57 -10.01 -13.19 -1.18
CA ASN A 57 -11.45 -13.38 -1.33
C ASN A 57 -12.27 -13.04 -0.08
N GLU A 58 -11.64 -12.82 1.08
CA GLU A 58 -12.34 -12.35 2.28
C GLU A 58 -12.72 -10.87 2.19
N ILE A 59 -12.10 -10.10 1.30
CA ILE A 59 -12.51 -8.73 1.01
C ILE A 59 -13.70 -8.77 0.05
N LYS A 60 -14.92 -8.59 0.58
CA LYS A 60 -16.19 -8.64 -0.18
C LYS A 60 -16.91 -7.30 -0.31
N THR A 61 -16.28 -6.23 0.14
CA THR A 61 -16.83 -4.88 0.13
C THR A 61 -16.23 -4.05 -0.99
N ASP A 62 -16.99 -3.11 -1.54
CA ASP A 62 -16.53 -2.15 -2.53
C ASP A 62 -15.72 -1.00 -1.90
N THR A 63 -15.83 -0.83 -0.58
CA THR A 63 -15.17 0.20 0.19
C THR A 63 -14.64 -0.37 1.49
N ILE A 64 -13.36 -0.14 1.79
CA ILE A 64 -12.74 -0.56 3.06
C ILE A 64 -12.41 0.68 3.88
N ILE A 65 -12.78 0.60 5.15
CA ILE A 65 -12.39 1.57 6.18
C ILE A 65 -11.43 0.87 7.13
N PHE A 66 -10.26 1.45 7.35
CA PHE A 66 -9.26 0.88 8.25
C PHE A 66 -8.42 1.97 8.93
N ASN A 67 -7.89 1.62 10.11
CA ASN A 67 -6.99 2.48 10.84
C ASN A 67 -5.53 2.12 10.57
N SER A 68 -4.70 3.16 10.45
CA SER A 68 -3.24 3.06 10.36
C SER A 68 -2.60 3.83 11.49
N TYR A 69 -1.47 3.30 11.96
CA TYR A 69 -0.73 3.84 13.09
C TYR A 69 0.69 4.15 12.66
N THR A 70 1.20 5.33 13.00
CA THR A 70 2.55 5.76 12.60
C THR A 70 3.14 6.77 13.57
N HIS A 71 4.47 6.73 13.72
CA HIS A 71 5.26 7.78 14.38
C HIS A 71 5.48 9.00 13.48
N MET A 72 5.21 8.85 12.18
CA MET A 72 5.38 9.92 11.21
C MET A 72 4.17 10.84 11.22
N ASN A 73 4.39 12.14 11.05
CA ASN A 73 3.31 13.12 11.02
C ASN A 73 2.28 12.86 9.92
N GLN A 74 2.60 12.08 8.88
CA GLN A 74 1.65 11.70 7.85
C GLN A 74 2.04 10.38 7.16
N ILE A 75 1.09 9.82 6.41
CA ILE A 75 1.21 8.50 5.80
C ILE A 75 1.72 8.59 4.36
N GLY A 76 2.83 7.91 4.06
CA GLY A 76 3.49 7.98 2.75
C GLY A 76 2.63 7.57 1.56
N TYR A 77 1.78 6.55 1.70
CA TYR A 77 0.92 6.09 0.60
C TYR A 77 -0.21 7.05 0.25
N SER A 78 -0.53 8.00 1.14
CA SER A 78 -1.56 9.02 0.87
C SER A 78 -1.18 9.94 -0.31
N VAL A 79 0.09 9.92 -0.75
CA VAL A 79 0.56 10.64 -1.93
C VAL A 79 -0.04 10.10 -3.22
N TYR A 80 -0.28 8.79 -3.31
CA TYR A 80 -0.79 8.15 -4.53
C TYR A 80 -2.31 8.09 -4.52
N ASP A 81 -2.92 8.18 -5.70
CA ASP A 81 -4.37 8.00 -5.85
C ASP A 81 -4.76 6.52 -5.77
N TYR A 82 -3.87 5.63 -6.21
CA TYR A 82 -4.04 4.17 -6.13
C TYR A 82 -2.83 3.52 -5.45
N ALA A 83 -3.06 2.47 -4.67
CA ALA A 83 -2.01 1.66 -4.08
C ALA A 83 -2.51 0.24 -3.79
N ILE A 84 -1.61 -0.73 -3.78
CA ILE A 84 -1.86 -1.98 -3.06
C ILE A 84 -1.76 -1.66 -1.57
N ILE A 85 -2.82 -1.93 -0.83
CA ILE A 85 -2.85 -1.77 0.63
C ILE A 85 -2.81 -3.16 1.26
N TYR A 86 -1.92 -3.35 2.22
CA TYR A 86 -1.76 -4.60 2.96
C TYR A 86 -2.30 -4.43 4.38
N LEU A 87 -3.28 -5.26 4.73
CA LEU A 87 -4.02 -5.22 5.98
C LEU A 87 -3.85 -6.51 6.77
N MET A 88 -4.14 -6.41 8.06
CA MET A 88 -4.27 -7.53 8.98
C MET A 88 -5.57 -7.37 9.75
N LYS A 89 -6.11 -8.46 10.30
CA LYS A 89 -7.22 -8.37 11.26
C LYS A 89 -6.67 -8.27 12.68
N ASN A 90 -7.29 -7.42 13.50
CA ASN A 90 -7.02 -7.41 14.94
C ASN A 90 -7.79 -8.54 15.65
N ASN A 91 -7.66 -8.65 16.97
CA ASN A 91 -8.36 -9.68 17.76
C ASN A 91 -9.89 -9.56 17.70
N SER A 92 -10.42 -8.39 17.35
CA SER A 92 -11.86 -8.15 17.14
C SER A 92 -12.30 -8.40 15.69
N GLY A 93 -11.42 -8.91 14.83
CA GLY A 93 -11.70 -9.17 13.41
C GLY A 93 -11.68 -7.93 12.51
N ASN A 94 -11.39 -6.74 13.03
CA ASN A 94 -11.37 -5.50 12.27
C ASN A 94 -10.09 -5.34 11.46
N PHE A 95 -10.20 -4.84 10.23
CA PHE A 95 -9.05 -4.51 9.40
C PHE A 95 -8.23 -3.35 9.98
N ILE A 96 -6.93 -3.58 10.11
CA ILE A 96 -5.94 -2.61 10.57
C ILE A 96 -4.67 -2.68 9.71
N GLN A 97 -3.92 -1.59 9.68
CA GLN A 97 -2.63 -1.52 9.00
C GLN A 97 -1.52 -1.25 10.02
N LYS A 98 -0.86 -2.31 10.49
CA LYS A 98 0.16 -2.21 11.57
C LYS A 98 1.49 -1.58 11.14
N ARG A 99 1.90 -1.77 9.88
CA ARG A 99 3.24 -1.37 9.40
C ARG A 99 3.21 -0.44 8.19
N THR A 100 2.08 0.23 7.99
CA THR A 100 1.80 1.13 6.85
C THR A 100 2.26 0.59 5.49
N TYR A 101 2.33 -0.74 5.33
CA TYR A 101 2.80 -1.38 4.11
C TYR A 101 1.88 -1.07 2.95
N TYR A 102 2.49 -0.70 1.83
CA TYR A 102 1.81 -0.39 0.59
C TYR A 102 2.76 -0.57 -0.60
N THR A 103 2.17 -0.70 -1.78
CA THR A 103 2.90 -0.62 -3.06
C THR A 103 2.22 0.42 -3.95
N PRO A 104 2.93 1.43 -4.48
CA PRO A 104 2.37 2.39 -5.41
C PRO A 104 1.79 1.70 -6.67
N ILE A 105 0.56 2.07 -7.05
CA ILE A 105 -0.07 1.69 -8.31
C ILE A 105 -0.38 2.96 -9.08
N ILE A 106 0.04 3.04 -10.34
CA ILE A 106 0.04 4.30 -11.09
C ILE A 106 -0.59 4.22 -12.47
N LEU A 107 -0.84 3.02 -12.97
CA LEU A 107 -1.40 2.81 -14.29
C LEU A 107 -2.40 1.65 -14.26
N ASN A 108 -3.59 1.91 -14.79
CA ASN A 108 -4.49 0.88 -15.30
C ASN A 108 -4.41 0.92 -16.82
N LYS A 109 -4.09 -0.21 -17.44
CA LYS A 109 -4.08 -0.39 -18.89
C LYS A 109 -4.73 -1.74 -19.19
N ASP A 110 -5.74 -1.73 -20.05
CA ASP A 110 -6.44 -2.94 -20.52
C ASP A 110 -6.96 -3.80 -19.35
N GLY A 111 -7.46 -3.15 -18.29
CA GLY A 111 -7.99 -3.83 -17.10
C GLY A 111 -6.91 -4.34 -16.14
N LYS A 112 -5.64 -4.15 -16.44
CA LYS A 112 -4.51 -4.60 -15.62
C LYS A 112 -3.82 -3.43 -14.94
N TRP A 113 -3.52 -3.61 -13.66
CA TRP A 113 -2.87 -2.60 -12.84
C TRP A 113 -1.36 -2.76 -12.79
N TYR A 114 -0.67 -1.63 -12.78
CA TYR A 114 0.78 -1.54 -12.85
C TYR A 114 1.33 -0.53 -11.84
N GLY A 115 2.48 -0.89 -11.28
CA GLY A 115 3.16 -0.11 -10.25
C GLY A 115 4.66 -0.36 -10.22
N PHE A 116 5.27 -0.04 -9.11
CA PHE A 116 6.69 -0.25 -8.86
C PHE A 116 6.96 -0.39 -7.37
N ASP A 117 8.04 -1.08 -7.01
CA ASP A 117 8.57 -1.02 -5.67
C ASP A 117 9.69 0.02 -5.58
N ARG A 118 9.62 0.87 -4.55
CA ARG A 118 10.60 1.94 -4.33
C ARG A 118 11.94 1.41 -3.83
N SER A 119 11.97 0.20 -3.27
CA SER A 119 13.20 -0.44 -2.79
C SER A 119 13.95 -1.22 -3.87
N ASP A 120 13.35 -1.44 -5.03
CA ASP A 120 13.99 -2.20 -6.09
C ASP A 120 15.17 -1.41 -6.68
N GLU A 121 16.29 -2.10 -6.86
CA GLU A 121 17.53 -1.52 -7.41
C GLU A 121 17.72 -1.86 -8.90
N THR A 122 16.94 -2.81 -9.43
CA THR A 122 17.01 -3.29 -10.81
C THR A 122 15.62 -3.33 -11.46
N ILE A 123 15.58 -3.42 -12.79
CA ILE A 123 14.35 -3.49 -13.60
C ILE A 123 14.21 -4.82 -14.36
N GLN A 124 14.97 -5.84 -13.98
CA GLN A 124 15.06 -7.09 -14.75
C GLN A 124 13.70 -7.78 -14.93
N ASP A 125 12.85 -7.71 -13.90
CA ASP A 125 11.51 -8.31 -13.90
C ASP A 125 10.39 -7.28 -14.15
N TYR A 126 10.75 -6.11 -14.71
CA TYR A 126 9.80 -5.06 -15.05
C TYR A 126 9.51 -5.06 -16.55
N GLU A 127 8.25 -4.81 -16.88
CA GLU A 127 7.81 -4.65 -18.26
C GLU A 127 8.08 -3.21 -18.70
N SER A 128 8.66 -3.03 -19.89
CA SER A 128 8.74 -1.70 -20.50
C SER A 128 7.35 -1.27 -20.94
N ILE A 129 6.89 -0.13 -20.45
CA ILE A 129 5.58 0.43 -20.78
C ILE A 129 5.80 1.58 -21.75
N THR A 130 5.21 1.50 -22.95
CA THR A 130 5.32 2.55 -23.96
C THR A 130 4.93 3.91 -23.37
N ALA A 131 5.88 4.84 -23.43
CA ALA A 131 5.88 6.23 -22.96
C ALA A 131 4.50 6.87 -22.71
N LYS A 132 3.90 6.53 -21.57
CA LYS A 132 2.67 7.18 -21.10
C LYS A 132 3.03 8.26 -20.11
N ASN A 133 2.67 9.49 -20.45
CA ASN A 133 2.83 10.62 -19.56
C ASN A 133 1.83 10.54 -18.40
N LEU A 134 2.35 10.60 -17.18
CA LEU A 134 1.57 10.70 -15.95
C LEU A 134 1.63 12.13 -15.43
N HIS A 135 0.45 12.72 -15.20
CA HIS A 135 0.34 14.02 -14.56
C HIS A 135 0.39 13.87 -13.03
N ILE A 136 1.41 14.44 -12.39
CA ILE A 136 1.71 14.22 -10.97
C ILE A 136 1.51 15.45 -10.10
N SER A 137 0.95 16.54 -10.63
CA SER A 137 0.84 17.82 -9.90
C SER A 137 0.05 17.69 -8.60
N LYS A 138 -1.08 16.96 -8.61
CA LYS A 138 -1.91 16.67 -7.43
C LYS A 138 -1.12 15.87 -6.40
N ASN A 139 -0.48 14.78 -6.83
CA ASN A 139 0.30 13.91 -5.95
C ASN A 139 1.47 14.69 -5.32
N LEU A 140 2.14 15.58 -6.07
CA LEU A 140 3.20 16.43 -5.54
C LEU A 140 2.69 17.48 -4.54
N LYS A 141 1.46 18.01 -4.71
CA LYS A 141 0.84 18.87 -3.71
C LYS A 141 0.62 18.10 -2.41
N THR A 142 0.06 16.89 -2.49
CA THR A 142 -0.10 16.02 -1.32
C THR A 142 1.24 15.67 -0.70
N ALA A 143 2.24 15.29 -1.50
CA ALA A 143 3.57 14.93 -1.01
C ALA A 143 4.27 16.05 -0.24
N LYS A 144 4.05 17.32 -0.60
CA LYS A 144 4.56 18.47 0.18
C LYS A 144 3.96 18.56 1.58
N VAL A 145 2.70 18.17 1.74
CA VAL A 145 2.04 18.13 3.05
C VAL A 145 2.58 16.95 3.85
N VAL A 146 2.76 15.80 3.20
CA VAL A 146 3.22 14.55 3.83
C VAL A 146 4.70 14.60 4.23
N TYR A 147 5.54 15.27 3.43
CA TYR A 147 6.99 15.37 3.62
C TYR A 147 7.46 16.83 3.49
N PRO A 148 7.08 17.70 4.45
CA PRO A 148 7.40 19.13 4.40
C PRO A 148 8.91 19.42 4.48
N GLU A 149 9.70 18.49 5.03
CA GLU A 149 11.17 18.56 5.08
C GLU A 149 11.81 18.44 3.69
N LEU A 150 11.12 17.85 2.71
CA LEU A 150 11.55 17.81 1.32
C LEU A 150 11.27 19.14 0.62
N LYS A 151 12.05 20.16 1.01
CA LYS A 151 11.89 21.57 0.58
C LYS A 151 11.85 21.76 -0.94
N LYS A 152 12.63 20.98 -1.69
CA LYS A 152 12.76 21.13 -3.15
C LYS A 152 11.89 20.10 -3.88
N ARG A 153 11.11 20.56 -4.86
CA ARG A 153 10.26 19.70 -5.71
C ARG A 153 11.02 18.52 -6.32
N LYS A 154 12.27 18.72 -6.75
CA LYS A 154 13.11 17.64 -7.30
C LYS A 154 13.28 16.46 -6.33
N TYR A 155 13.33 16.71 -5.03
CA TYR A 155 13.47 15.66 -4.02
C TYR A 155 12.16 14.90 -3.82
N LEU A 156 11.02 15.58 -3.87
CA LEU A 156 9.71 14.93 -3.88
C LEU A 156 9.55 14.04 -5.11
N ILE A 157 9.91 14.54 -6.30
CA ILE A 157 9.85 13.74 -7.53
C ILE A 157 10.74 12.50 -7.38
N LYS A 158 12.01 12.66 -6.99
CA LYS A 158 12.93 11.52 -6.78
C LYS A 158 12.39 10.52 -5.75
N ALA A 159 11.77 11.00 -4.68
CA ALA A 159 11.22 10.15 -3.62
C ALA A 159 10.01 9.33 -4.09
N PHE A 160 9.05 9.95 -4.79
CA PHE A 160 7.79 9.30 -5.16
C PHE A 160 7.76 8.74 -6.59
N TYR A 161 8.70 9.13 -7.43
CA TYR A 161 8.82 8.74 -8.84
C TYR A 161 10.30 8.56 -9.20
N PRO A 162 10.93 7.44 -8.77
CA PRO A 162 12.35 7.21 -8.96
C PRO A 162 12.73 7.11 -10.45
N SER A 163 13.92 7.59 -10.82
CA SER A 163 14.40 7.58 -12.21
C SER A 163 14.60 6.17 -12.80
N LEU A 164 14.64 5.16 -11.94
CA LEU A 164 14.66 3.76 -12.34
C LEU A 164 13.40 3.39 -13.15
N PHE A 165 12.24 3.91 -12.74
CA PHE A 165 10.94 3.60 -13.34
C PHE A 165 10.37 4.74 -14.20
N PHE A 166 10.90 5.95 -14.06
CA PHE A 166 10.35 7.16 -14.67
C PHE A 166 11.40 8.05 -15.33
N ASN A 167 11.02 8.71 -16.43
CA ASN A 167 11.76 9.84 -16.98
C ASN A 167 11.08 11.14 -16.54
N TYR A 168 11.90 12.13 -16.15
CA TYR A 168 11.39 13.47 -15.89
C TYR A 168 11.10 14.18 -17.22
N VAL A 169 9.85 14.65 -17.39
CA VAL A 169 9.45 15.42 -18.58
C VAL A 169 9.40 16.89 -18.25
N ASN A 170 8.59 17.26 -17.25
CA ASN A 170 8.49 18.64 -16.79
C ASN A 170 8.00 18.71 -15.33
N LYS A 171 7.82 19.94 -14.81
CA LYS A 171 7.48 20.16 -13.40
C LYS A 171 6.26 19.36 -12.92
N ASN A 172 5.31 19.03 -13.80
CA ASN A 172 4.04 18.40 -13.44
C ASN A 172 3.84 17.03 -14.11
N SER A 173 4.76 16.57 -14.95
CA SER A 173 4.60 15.34 -15.71
C SER A 173 5.88 14.52 -15.72
N ILE A 174 5.69 13.21 -15.68
CA ILE A 174 6.74 12.21 -15.85
C ILE A 174 6.30 11.22 -16.93
N GLU A 175 7.26 10.57 -17.54
CA GLU A 175 7.02 9.48 -18.48
C GLU A 175 7.35 8.14 -17.80
N ILE A 176 6.46 7.17 -17.97
CA ILE A 176 6.64 5.81 -17.47
C ILE A 176 7.67 5.09 -18.35
N LYS A 177 8.66 4.44 -17.72
CA LYS A 177 9.65 3.57 -18.40
C LYS A 177 9.31 2.10 -18.22
N ASN A 178 9.29 1.67 -16.96
CA ASN A 178 9.25 0.29 -16.56
C ASN A 178 8.30 0.14 -15.38
N LEU A 179 7.34 -0.77 -15.47
CA LEU A 179 6.43 -1.10 -14.37
C LEU A 179 6.24 -2.61 -14.26
N LYS A 180 5.84 -3.02 -13.07
CA LYS A 180 5.50 -4.40 -12.77
C LYS A 180 4.00 -4.50 -12.51
N THR A 181 3.44 -5.65 -12.84
CA THR A 181 2.02 -5.95 -12.63
C THR A 181 1.70 -5.94 -11.14
N ALA A 182 0.49 -5.55 -10.78
CA ALA A 182 0.06 -5.52 -9.39
C ALA A 182 0.11 -6.91 -8.74
N GLU A 183 -0.17 -7.98 -9.50
CA GLU A 183 -0.08 -9.36 -9.03
C GLU A 183 1.34 -9.77 -8.67
N ASN A 184 2.34 -9.41 -9.48
CA ASN A 184 3.73 -9.75 -9.20
C ASN A 184 4.27 -8.94 -8.02
N LEU A 185 3.96 -7.64 -7.98
CA LEU A 185 4.29 -6.77 -6.84
C LEU A 185 3.68 -7.29 -5.54
N TYR A 186 2.43 -7.73 -5.57
CA TYR A 186 1.76 -8.33 -4.42
C TYR A 186 2.48 -9.60 -3.94
N LYS A 187 2.79 -10.53 -4.85
CA LYS A 187 3.48 -11.79 -4.51
C LYS A 187 4.84 -11.55 -3.86
N GLU A 188 5.62 -10.63 -4.42
CA GLU A 188 6.94 -10.27 -3.90
C GLU A 188 6.84 -9.61 -2.52
N LYS A 189 5.94 -8.65 -2.35
CA LYS A 189 5.76 -7.96 -1.07
C LYS A 189 5.27 -8.90 0.03
N VAL A 190 4.35 -9.82 -0.29
CA VAL A 190 3.89 -10.84 0.66
C VAL A 190 5.05 -11.73 1.10
N LYS A 191 5.88 -12.20 0.17
CA LYS A 191 7.07 -12.99 0.48
C LYS A 191 8.02 -12.22 1.41
N GLU A 192 8.27 -10.94 1.13
CA GLU A 192 9.10 -10.06 1.95
C GLU A 192 8.54 -9.86 3.37
N ILE A 193 7.23 -9.64 3.52
CA ILE A 193 6.61 -9.43 4.83
C ILE A 193 6.71 -10.70 5.68
N PHE A 194 6.58 -11.88 5.09
CA PHE A 194 6.70 -13.15 5.80
C PHE A 194 8.16 -13.53 6.10
N SER A 195 9.11 -13.24 5.22
CA SER A 195 10.53 -13.52 5.49
C SER A 195 11.11 -12.64 6.60
N LYS A 196 10.60 -11.41 6.79
CA LYS A 196 10.99 -10.53 7.92
C LYS A 196 10.40 -10.93 9.28
N LYS A 197 9.57 -11.97 9.36
CA LYS A 197 8.99 -12.46 10.63
C LYS A 197 9.75 -13.65 11.23
N ASN A 198 10.64 -14.28 10.45
CA ASN A 198 11.51 -15.37 10.88
C ASN A 198 12.91 -14.81 11.19
#